data_AF-A0AAW1TWD6-F1
#
_entry.id   AF-A0AAW1TWD6-F1
#
_cell.length_a   1.000
_cell.length_b   1.000
_cell.length_c   1.000
_cell.angle_alpha   90.00
_cell.angle_beta   90.00
_cell.angle_gamma   90.00
#
_symmetry.space_group_name_H-M   'P 1'
#
loop_
_entity.id
_entity.type
_entity.pdbx_description
1 polymer ?
#
loop_
_entity_poly.entity_id
_entity_poly.type
_entity_poly.pdbx_seq_one_letter_code
_entity_poly.pdbx_strand_id
1 'polypeptide(L)'
;MLPHRHTGPYLKMPRNRVRKTSIGLHTEEQMSNGLKLISDGQKIRAVARSTGIPFTKLYRYHMKVKNNPDPEKPIRLTPNYAVDKIFGDEQESDIVDYIVKCSQMLYGLTIIDVRGLIYEVAMLNGIKVPDKWHEKLFTLYPISPTGKTLVI
;
A
#
# COMPACT_ATOMS: atom_id res chain seq x y z
N MET A 1 -43.04 23.02 21.22
CA MET A 1 -42.78 22.32 19.94
C MET A 1 -41.30 22.45 19.62
N LEU A 2 -40.52 21.38 19.76
CA LEU A 2 -39.10 21.38 19.38
C LEU A 2 -39.00 20.95 17.91
N PRO A 3 -38.32 21.72 17.04
CA PRO A 3 -38.23 21.38 15.63
C PRO A 3 -37.42 20.09 15.43
N HIS A 4 -37.97 19.27 14.54
CA HIS A 4 -37.53 17.97 14.07
C HIS A 4 -36.02 17.95 13.75
N ARG A 5 -35.23 17.16 14.50
CA ARG A 5 -33.80 16.96 14.17
C ARG A 5 -33.69 16.20 12.86
N HIS A 6 -33.16 16.84 11.83
CA HIS A 6 -32.77 16.21 10.56
C HIS A 6 -31.85 15.00 10.81
N THR A 7 -32.38 13.78 10.71
CA THR A 7 -31.61 12.54 10.57
C THR A 7 -31.49 12.19 9.09
N GLY A 8 -30.69 12.96 8.35
CA GLY A 8 -30.21 12.58 7.02
C GLY A 8 -28.88 11.81 7.14
N PRO A 9 -28.50 10.98 6.14
CA PRO A 9 -27.22 10.28 6.14
C PRO A 9 -26.10 11.29 5.85
N TYR A 10 -25.59 11.93 6.90
CA TYR A 10 -24.41 12.78 6.77
C TYR A 10 -23.25 11.91 6.26
N LEU A 11 -22.81 12.19 5.04
CA LEU A 11 -21.57 11.66 4.48
C LEU A 11 -20.45 11.97 5.48
N LYS A 12 -20.03 10.96 6.23
CA LYS A 12 -19.00 11.09 7.26
C LYS A 12 -17.70 11.49 6.57
N MET A 13 -17.28 12.74 6.77
CA MET A 13 -16.05 13.25 6.17
C MET A 13 -14.86 12.33 6.51
N PRO A 14 -13.96 12.06 5.55
CA PRO A 14 -12.77 11.27 5.79
C PRO A 14 -11.94 11.89 6.93
N ARG A 15 -11.55 11.07 7.92
CA ARG A 15 -10.70 11.56 9.01
C ARG A 15 -9.32 11.90 8.47
N ASN A 16 -8.83 13.11 8.72
CA ASN A 16 -7.44 13.48 8.45
C ASN A 16 -6.51 12.83 9.51
N ARG A 17 -6.06 11.60 9.26
CA ARG A 17 -5.22 10.85 10.20
C ARG A 17 -3.74 11.18 9.99
N VAL A 18 -3.13 11.89 10.94
CA VAL A 18 -1.68 12.06 10.98
C VAL A 18 -0.99 10.71 11.24
N ARG A 19 0.04 10.41 10.44
CA ARG A 19 0.81 9.17 10.56
C ARG A 19 1.62 9.17 11.85
N LYS A 20 1.46 8.11 12.66
CA LYS A 20 2.18 7.95 13.93
C LYS A 20 3.48 7.17 13.82
N THR A 21 3.71 6.46 12.71
CA THR A 21 4.79 5.47 12.59
C THR A 21 5.83 5.85 11.54
N SER A 22 7.09 5.82 11.94
CA SER A 22 8.28 5.96 11.09
C SER A 22 8.70 4.60 10.50
N ILE A 23 7.94 4.13 9.51
CA ILE A 23 8.26 2.88 8.78
C ILE A 23 9.23 3.22 7.63
N GLY A 24 10.22 2.37 7.40
CA GLY A 24 11.09 2.48 6.21
C GLY A 24 12.24 3.49 6.26
N LEU A 25 12.51 4.14 7.41
CA LEU A 25 13.55 5.19 7.51
C LEU A 25 15.01 4.75 7.34
N HIS A 26 15.30 3.46 7.17
CA HIS A 26 16.69 2.99 7.08
C HIS A 26 17.08 2.86 5.62
N THR A 27 18.25 3.38 5.27
CA THR A 27 18.85 3.12 3.96
C THR A 27 19.47 1.73 3.92
N GLU A 28 19.67 1.21 2.72
CA GLU A 28 20.38 -0.05 2.49
C GLU A 28 21.79 -0.03 3.09
N GLU A 29 22.49 1.09 2.91
CA GLU A 29 23.84 1.32 3.43
C GLU A 29 23.90 1.24 4.96
N GLN A 30 22.96 1.89 5.65
CA GLN A 30 22.87 1.86 7.11
C GLN A 30 22.63 0.43 7.63
N MET A 31 21.78 -0.35 6.94
CA MET A 31 21.52 -1.74 7.30
C MET A 31 22.75 -2.62 7.05
N SER A 32 23.42 -2.45 5.90
CA SER A 32 24.64 -3.19 5.55
C SER A 32 25.75 -2.95 6.57
N ASN A 33 25.99 -1.69 6.94
CA ASN A 33 26.99 -1.33 7.95
C ASN A 33 26.64 -1.92 9.33
N GLY A 34 25.36 -1.88 9.74
CA GLY A 34 24.93 -2.50 10.98
C GLY A 34 25.16 -4.02 11.01
N LEU A 35 24.93 -4.71 9.89
CA LEU A 35 25.17 -6.15 9.78
C LEU A 35 26.66 -6.51 9.81
N LYS A 36 27.52 -5.71 9.19
CA LYS A 36 28.98 -5.87 9.26
C LYS A 36 29.48 -5.80 10.70
N LEU A 37 29.07 -4.77 11.45
CA LEU A 37 29.44 -4.63 12.87
C LEU A 37 28.99 -5.81 13.73
N ILE A 38 27.83 -6.40 13.43
CA ILE A 38 27.35 -7.62 14.11
C ILE A 38 28.22 -8.83 13.74
N SER A 39 28.61 -8.95 12.46
CA SER A 39 29.53 -9.99 11.98
C SER A 39 30.92 -9.89 12.62
N ASP A 40 31.38 -8.67 12.88
CA ASP A 40 32.64 -8.37 13.58
C ASP A 40 32.59 -8.69 15.09
N GLY A 41 31.45 -9.19 15.59
CA GLY A 41 31.27 -9.66 16.96
C GLY A 41 30.63 -8.65 17.91
N GLN A 42 30.18 -7.48 17.44
CA GLN A 42 29.48 -6.53 18.30
C GLN A 42 28.08 -7.01 18.70
N LYS A 43 27.68 -6.73 19.94
CA LYS A 43 26.33 -7.05 20.42
C LYS A 43 25.29 -6.25 19.64
N ILE A 44 24.27 -6.92 19.10
CA ILE A 44 23.19 -6.32 18.28
C ILE A 44 22.53 -5.10 18.97
N ARG A 45 22.34 -5.14 20.30
CA ARG A 45 21.78 -4.01 21.07
C ARG A 45 22.71 -2.80 21.16
N ALA A 46 24.03 -3.00 21.09
CA ALA A 46 24.99 -1.91 21.02
C ALA A 46 24.97 -1.27 19.62
N VAL A 47 24.97 -2.09 18.57
CA VAL A 47 24.87 -1.65 17.17
C VAL A 47 23.56 -0.89 16.92
N ALA A 48 22.44 -1.31 17.51
CA ALA A 48 21.16 -0.60 17.41
C ALA A 48 21.24 0.83 17.98
N ARG A 49 21.98 1.03 19.07
CA ARG A 49 22.15 2.35 19.68
C ARG A 49 23.06 3.26 18.86
N SER A 50 24.11 2.71 18.24
CA SER A 50 25.05 3.50 17.42
C SER A 50 24.48 3.85 16.03
N THR A 51 23.75 2.92 15.41
CA THR A 51 23.20 3.11 14.05
C THR A 51 21.83 3.80 14.04
N GLY A 52 21.15 3.90 15.20
CA GLY A 52 19.78 4.42 15.29
C GLY A 52 18.72 3.48 14.70
N ILE A 53 19.09 2.28 14.26
CA ILE A 53 18.15 1.28 13.76
C ILE A 53 17.58 0.49 14.95
N PRO A 54 16.25 0.34 15.07
CA PRO A 54 15.64 -0.47 16.11
C PRO A 54 16.19 -1.90 16.16
N PHE A 55 16.48 -2.39 17.38
CA PHE A 55 17.01 -3.74 17.62
C PHE A 55 16.23 -4.83 16.88
N THR A 56 14.89 -4.77 16.90
CA THR A 56 14.03 -5.77 16.27
C THR A 56 14.26 -5.86 14.76
N LYS A 57 14.56 -4.74 14.09
CA LYS A 57 14.87 -4.72 12.66
C LYS A 57 16.23 -5.33 12.38
N LEU A 58 17.27 -4.90 13.09
CA LEU A 58 18.62 -5.46 12.94
C LEU A 58 18.63 -6.96 13.19
N TYR A 59 17.97 -7.42 14.25
CA TYR A 59 17.84 -8.84 14.56
C TYR A 59 17.15 -9.61 13.43
N ARG A 60 16.01 -9.11 12.93
CA ARG A 60 15.30 -9.72 11.80
C ARG A 60 16.20 -9.87 10.57
N TYR A 61 16.89 -8.81 10.17
CA TYR A 61 17.76 -8.83 8.98
C TYR A 61 18.99 -9.71 9.20
N HIS A 62 19.59 -9.68 10.38
CA HIS A 62 20.71 -10.56 10.72
C HIS A 62 20.30 -12.04 10.65
N MET A 63 19.14 -12.42 11.20
CA MET A 63 18.62 -13.79 11.08
C MET A 63 18.30 -14.15 9.63
N LYS A 64 17.77 -13.21 8.84
CA LYS A 64 17.49 -13.42 7.41
C LYS A 64 18.78 -13.73 6.64
N VAL A 65 19.86 -13.00 6.91
CA VAL A 65 21.19 -13.23 6.31
C VAL A 65 21.81 -14.54 6.79
N LYS A 66 21.74 -14.82 8.09
CA LYS A 66 22.29 -16.06 8.68
C LYS A 66 21.62 -17.32 8.13
N ASN A 67 20.31 -17.27 7.93
CA ASN A 67 19.52 -18.41 7.45
C ASN A 67 19.41 -18.46 5.93
N ASN A 68 20.20 -17.67 5.19
CA ASN A 68 20.16 -17.68 3.74
C ASN A 68 20.84 -18.95 3.21
N PRO A 69 20.13 -19.83 2.48
CA PRO A 69 20.72 -21.06 1.94
C PRO A 69 21.69 -20.78 0.78
N ASP A 70 21.49 -19.68 0.05
CA ASP A 70 22.25 -19.33 -1.16
C ASP A 70 23.12 -18.08 -0.92
N PRO A 71 24.45 -18.20 -0.76
CA PRO A 71 25.34 -17.05 -0.58
C PRO A 71 25.45 -16.18 -1.85
N GLU A 72 25.17 -16.72 -3.04
CA GLU A 72 25.22 -15.99 -4.32
C GLU A 72 24.01 -15.08 -4.55
N LYS A 73 22.91 -15.26 -3.81
CA LYS A 73 21.73 -14.38 -3.90
C LYS A 73 21.73 -13.40 -2.72
N PRO A 74 22.23 -12.16 -2.90
CA PRO A 74 22.25 -11.18 -1.83
C PRO A 74 20.83 -10.84 -1.41
N ILE A 75 20.58 -10.90 -0.10
CA ILE A 75 19.29 -10.55 0.47
C ILE A 75 19.08 -9.04 0.37
N ARG A 76 17.95 -8.65 -0.21
CA ARG A 76 17.51 -7.24 -0.22
C ARG A 76 17.41 -6.70 1.21
N LEU A 77 18.17 -5.64 1.49
CA LEU A 77 18.23 -5.00 2.81
C LEU A 77 17.17 -3.90 3.00
N THR A 78 16.45 -3.56 1.93
CA THR A 78 15.32 -2.63 1.94
C THR A 78 13.98 -3.37 1.97
N PRO A 79 12.91 -2.75 2.49
CA PRO A 79 11.56 -3.30 2.34
C PRO A 79 11.20 -3.44 0.86
N ASN A 80 10.58 -4.56 0.48
CA ASN A 80 9.99 -4.69 -0.85
C ASN A 80 8.52 -4.27 -0.79
N TYR A 81 8.20 -3.10 -1.30
CA TYR A 81 6.83 -2.59 -1.39
C TYR A 81 6.12 -2.99 -2.69
N ALA A 82 6.84 -3.56 -3.65
CA ALA A 82 6.31 -3.91 -4.96
C ALA A 82 5.73 -5.34 -5.04
N VAL A 83 5.73 -6.09 -3.93
CA VAL A 83 5.29 -7.51 -3.89
C VAL A 83 3.84 -7.66 -4.32
N ASP A 84 2.99 -6.70 -3.97
CA ASP A 84 1.55 -6.72 -4.25
C ASP A 84 1.15 -5.69 -5.33
N LYS A 85 2.10 -5.26 -6.18
CA LYS A 85 1.81 -4.34 -7.27
C LYS A 85 1.09 -5.09 -8.39
N ILE A 86 -0.12 -4.63 -8.73
CA ILE A 86 -1.01 -5.30 -9.69
C ILE A 86 -0.95 -4.61 -11.06
N PHE A 87 -0.87 -3.28 -11.07
CA PHE A 87 -0.80 -2.48 -12.30
C PHE A 87 0.65 -2.13 -12.63
N GLY A 88 0.95 -1.95 -13.92
CA GLY A 88 2.22 -1.36 -14.35
C GLY A 88 2.28 0.15 -14.06
N ASP A 89 3.47 0.74 -14.12
CA ASP A 89 3.65 2.19 -13.92
C ASP A 89 2.84 3.04 -14.92
N GLU A 90 2.80 2.62 -16.18
CA GLU A 90 2.02 3.30 -17.23
C GLU A 90 0.51 3.25 -16.92
N GLN A 91 0.00 2.06 -16.57
CA GLN A 91 -1.40 1.88 -16.21
C GLN A 91 -1.81 2.69 -14.98
N GLU A 92 -0.94 2.75 -13.97
CA GLU A 92 -1.18 3.59 -12.79
C GLU A 92 -1.24 5.08 -13.16
N SER A 93 -0.39 5.52 -14.09
CA SER A 93 -0.40 6.90 -14.60
C SER A 93 -1.73 7.24 -15.29
N ASP A 94 -2.18 6.40 -16.22
CA ASP A 94 -3.42 6.62 -16.97
C ASP A 94 -4.64 6.70 -16.04
N ILE A 95 -4.69 5.82 -15.05
CA ILE A 95 -5.74 5.79 -14.02
C ILE A 95 -5.73 7.08 -13.19
N VAL A 96 -4.56 7.55 -12.76
CA VAL A 96 -4.42 8.78 -11.97
C VAL A 96 -4.89 9.98 -12.79
N ASP A 97 -4.47 10.08 -14.04
CA ASP A 97 -4.87 11.16 -14.94
C ASP A 97 -6.38 11.17 -15.16
N TYR A 98 -7.00 9.98 -15.30
CA TYR A 98 -8.44 9.85 -15.38
C TYR A 98 -9.15 10.36 -14.11
N ILE A 99 -8.68 9.97 -12.92
CA ILE A 99 -9.27 10.42 -11.64
C ILE A 99 -9.14 11.94 -11.48
N VAL A 100 -7.99 12.51 -11.83
CA VAL A 100 -7.76 13.96 -11.80
C VAL A 100 -8.71 14.67 -12.77
N LYS A 101 -8.87 14.15 -13.99
CA LYS A 101 -9.80 14.71 -14.99
C LYS A 101 -11.25 14.68 -14.49
N CYS A 102 -11.71 13.58 -13.89
CA CYS A 102 -13.03 13.50 -13.27
C CYS A 102 -13.22 14.57 -12.19
N SER A 103 -12.19 14.79 -11.35
CA SER A 103 -12.24 15.81 -10.30
C SER A 103 -12.36 17.24 -10.85
N GLN A 104 -11.74 17.52 -12.00
CA GLN A 104 -11.81 18.82 -12.67
C GLN A 104 -13.16 19.06 -13.34
N MET A 105 -13.83 18.00 -13.82
CA MET A 105 -15.13 18.06 -14.49
C MET A 105 -16.32 18.14 -13.52
N LEU A 106 -16.10 18.47 -12.24
CA LEU A 106 -17.11 18.52 -11.17
C LEU A 106 -17.75 17.16 -10.82
N TYR A 107 -17.15 16.04 -11.26
CA TYR A 107 -17.53 14.67 -10.90
C TYR A 107 -16.45 14.05 -10.00
N GLY A 108 -16.33 14.58 -8.77
CA GLY A 108 -15.40 14.03 -7.79
C GLY A 108 -15.77 12.58 -7.45
N LEU A 109 -14.92 11.63 -7.86
CA LEU A 109 -15.08 10.23 -7.50
C LEU A 109 -14.79 10.03 -6.02
N THR A 110 -15.67 9.33 -5.31
CA THR A 110 -15.37 8.93 -3.93
C THR A 110 -14.33 7.80 -3.93
N ILE A 111 -13.70 7.55 -2.79
CA ILE A 111 -12.77 6.43 -2.63
C ILE A 111 -13.43 5.09 -2.98
N ILE A 112 -14.75 4.97 -2.83
CA ILE A 112 -15.49 3.76 -3.16
C ILE A 112 -15.64 3.64 -4.68
N ASP A 113 -16.01 4.73 -5.36
CA ASP A 113 -16.15 4.76 -6.82
C ASP A 113 -14.81 4.52 -7.51
N VAL A 114 -13.73 5.12 -6.98
CA VAL A 114 -12.36 4.86 -7.45
C VAL A 114 -12.03 3.36 -7.33
N ARG A 115 -12.37 2.69 -6.22
CA ARG A 115 -12.12 1.25 -6.09
C ARG A 115 -12.91 0.41 -7.09
N GLY A 116 -14.16 0.79 -7.37
CA GLY A 116 -14.98 0.15 -8.40
C GLY A 116 -14.34 0.29 -9.78
N LEU A 117 -13.96 1.51 -10.15
CA LEU A 117 -13.26 1.82 -11.40
C LEU A 117 -11.98 0.99 -11.56
N ILE A 118 -11.13 0.96 -10.52
CA ILE A 118 -9.88 0.19 -10.54
C ILE A 118 -10.14 -1.30 -10.76
N TYR A 119 -11.17 -1.84 -10.13
CA TYR A 119 -11.54 -3.24 -10.30
C TYR A 119 -12.05 -3.53 -11.71
N GLU A 120 -12.93 -2.67 -12.25
CA GLU A 120 -13.43 -2.78 -13.63
C GLU A 120 -12.28 -2.73 -14.63
N VAL A 121 -11.34 -1.78 -14.49
CA VAL A 121 -10.15 -1.68 -15.33
C VAL A 121 -9.29 -2.95 -15.24
N ALA A 122 -9.11 -3.52 -14.05
CA ALA A 122 -8.37 -4.77 -13.88
C ALA A 122 -9.06 -5.95 -14.60
N MET A 123 -10.38 -6.08 -14.45
CA MET A 123 -11.15 -7.16 -15.07
C MET A 123 -11.19 -7.04 -16.59
N LEU A 124 -11.37 -5.82 -17.13
CA LEU A 124 -11.38 -5.55 -18.57
C LEU A 124 -10.02 -5.84 -19.21
N ASN A 125 -8.93 -5.52 -18.51
CA ASN A 125 -7.56 -5.79 -18.97
C ASN A 125 -7.09 -7.22 -18.68
N GLY A 126 -7.94 -8.09 -18.13
CA GLY A 126 -7.59 -9.48 -17.80
C GLY A 126 -6.49 -9.62 -16.74
N ILE A 127 -6.31 -8.60 -15.89
CA ILE A 127 -5.26 -8.57 -14.87
C ILE A 127 -5.68 -9.44 -13.69
N LYS A 128 -4.78 -10.30 -13.23
CA LYS A 128 -5.02 -11.15 -12.06
C LYS A 128 -5.06 -10.30 -10.78
N VAL A 129 -6.23 -10.21 -10.17
CA VAL A 129 -6.44 -9.54 -8.89
C VAL A 129 -6.50 -10.55 -7.74
N PRO A 130 -6.15 -10.16 -6.50
CA PRO A 130 -6.33 -11.02 -5.33
C PRO A 130 -7.80 -11.31 -5.03
N ASP A 131 -8.12 -12.52 -4.56
CA ASP A 131 -9.51 -12.95 -4.32
C ASP A 131 -10.31 -12.01 -3.40
N LYS A 132 -9.62 -11.38 -2.44
CA LYS A 132 -10.20 -10.40 -1.50
C LYS A 132 -10.82 -9.17 -2.20
N TRP A 133 -10.44 -8.88 -3.44
CA TRP A 133 -11.02 -7.78 -4.22
C TRP A 133 -12.45 -8.09 -4.65
N HIS A 134 -12.78 -9.37 -4.89
CA HIS A 134 -14.11 -9.81 -5.28
C HIS A 134 -15.13 -9.70 -4.13
N GLU A 135 -14.70 -9.97 -2.90
CA GLU A 135 -15.59 -10.03 -1.72
C GLU A 135 -16.14 -8.65 -1.30
N LYS A 136 -15.39 -7.58 -1.57
CA LYS A 136 -15.64 -6.27 -0.94
C LYS A 136 -16.53 -5.31 -1.75
N LEU A 137 -16.76 -5.61 -3.02
CA LEU A 137 -17.54 -4.75 -3.91
C LEU A 137 -19.05 -5.01 -3.81
N PHE A 138 -19.46 -6.22 -3.40
CA PHE A 138 -20.88 -6.61 -3.31
C PHE A 138 -21.65 -6.00 -2.14
N THR A 139 -20.98 -5.47 -1.11
CA THR A 139 -21.65 -5.12 0.16
C THR A 139 -22.06 -3.66 0.30
N LEU A 140 -21.62 -2.77 -0.60
CA LEU A 140 -21.93 -1.33 -0.51
C LEU A 140 -22.67 -0.76 -1.73
N TYR A 141 -22.66 -1.46 -2.87
CA TYR A 141 -23.47 -1.13 -4.03
C TYR A 141 -23.90 -2.42 -4.74
N PRO A 142 -25.20 -2.78 -4.77
CA PRO A 142 -25.65 -3.75 -5.76
C PRO A 142 -25.41 -3.11 -7.13
N ILE A 143 -24.58 -3.75 -7.95
CA ILE A 143 -24.34 -3.36 -9.34
C ILE A 143 -25.71 -3.20 -10.00
N SER A 144 -26.07 -1.98 -10.38
CA SER A 144 -27.28 -1.74 -11.16
C SER A 144 -27.13 -2.52 -12.47
N PRO A 145 -28.11 -3.35 -12.87
CA PRO A 145 -28.02 -4.23 -14.03
C PRO A 145 -28.27 -3.44 -15.31
N THR A 146 -27.58 -2.31 -15.50
CA THR A 146 -27.70 -1.51 -16.71
C THR A 146 -26.41 -1.66 -17.50
N GLY A 147 -26.49 -2.57 -18.49
CA GLY A 147 -25.49 -2.78 -19.52
C GLY A 147 -25.20 -1.48 -20.27
N LYS A 148 -24.19 -0.75 -19.78
CA LYS A 148 -23.46 0.22 -20.58
C LYS A 148 -22.01 -0.22 -20.61
N THR A 149 -21.72 -0.99 -21.65
CA THR A 149 -20.37 -1.24 -22.14
C THR A 149 -19.68 0.11 -22.34
N LEU A 150 -18.68 0.42 -21.53
CA LEU A 150 -17.68 1.41 -21.89
C LEU A 150 -16.71 0.71 -22.84
N VAL A 151 -16.91 0.97 -24.13
CA VAL A 151 -15.90 0.71 -25.16
C VAL A 151 -14.81 1.77 -24.95
N ILE A 152 -13.61 1.30 -24.61
CA ILE A 152 -12.36 2.05 -24.84
C ILE A 152 -11.92 1.71 -26.27
#